data_AF-A0A932Z0H2-F1
#
_entry.id   AF-A0A932Z0H2-F1
#
_cell.length_a   1.000
_cell.length_b   1.000
_cell.length_c   1.000
_cell.angle_alpha   90.00
_cell.angle_beta   90.00
_cell.angle_gamma   90.00
#
_symmetry.space_group_name_H-M   'P 1'
#
loop_
_entity.id
_entity.type
_entity.pdbx_description
1 polymer ?
#
loop_
_entity_poly.entity_id
_entity_poly.type
_entity_poly.pdbx_seq_one_letter_code
_entity_poly.pdbx_strand_id
1 'polypeptide(L)'
;MRQRVGFVVPSTLIMVALLAVGTISIATTSRALEATVATDAATSAATEVTTPPLPPLPPAEPAPVAPTPAAMPVVVPEQTPSAAPATTTPEIMPIDDDRPEPPPNPQECRDVRRQIRDQFRELNRFEKMLRKLKLDADLQKLFEIRGKLKGFDIAVAQGCTRERLQDFYDEQAWEQINEFRCKADLPQQFVQIERELKRLERSTTVKKLDAARLDATRLKANIEEMRQALVAAKSGIAAGSCDDANDAMQTIYEGKHPGEMNGVIQRLYELGRQLIRVKDAAVREEFAAVLQPVIDAANEGDFREANQALNDIFNDLQRLLMRVISSSRYQYTPQLEKLEGILMEKLEGDRNAAPSAAPKQ
;
A
#
# COMPACT_ATOMS: atom_id res chain seq x y z
N MET A 1 -33.05 2.58 85.44
CA MET A 1 -31.63 2.38 85.75
C MET A 1 -30.87 2.27 84.44
N ARG A 2 -29.82 3.10 84.25
CA ARG A 2 -28.56 2.94 83.47
C ARG A 2 -28.66 2.24 82.08
N GLN A 3 -28.10 2.73 80.97
CA GLN A 3 -27.04 3.71 80.76
C GLN A 3 -27.00 4.12 79.27
N ARG A 4 -26.65 5.39 79.02
CA ARG A 4 -26.16 5.93 77.75
C ARG A 4 -24.76 5.39 77.44
N VAL A 5 -24.42 5.23 76.15
CA VAL A 5 -23.20 5.73 75.46
C VAL A 5 -23.55 5.69 73.95
N GLY A 6 -23.44 6.70 73.09
CA GLY A 6 -22.65 7.93 73.11
C GLY A 6 -21.54 7.85 72.05
N PHE A 7 -21.38 8.94 71.29
CA PHE A 7 -20.17 9.31 70.53
C PHE A 7 -19.91 8.65 69.16
N VAL A 8 -19.41 9.33 68.12
CA VAL A 8 -19.26 10.76 67.73
C VAL A 8 -18.63 10.72 66.32
N VAL A 9 -19.10 11.60 65.44
CA VAL A 9 -18.38 12.08 64.24
C VAL A 9 -17.87 13.46 64.67
N PRO A 10 -16.61 13.91 64.41
CA PRO A 10 -16.35 14.57 63.12
C PRO A 10 -14.89 14.69 62.61
N SER A 11 -14.82 15.03 61.32
CA SER A 11 -14.01 16.10 60.70
C SER A 11 -12.47 16.04 60.57
N THR A 12 -12.08 16.27 59.31
CA THR A 12 -11.01 17.18 58.81
C THR A 12 -9.54 16.87 59.08
N LEU A 13 -8.75 16.70 58.02
CA LEU A 13 -7.76 17.67 57.49
C LEU A 13 -6.98 16.99 56.33
N ILE A 14 -7.01 17.53 55.12
CA ILE A 14 -5.96 18.37 54.51
C ILE A 14 -4.57 17.70 54.50
N MET A 15 -4.10 17.28 53.32
CA MET A 15 -2.78 17.71 52.85
C MET A 15 -2.70 17.75 51.33
N VAL A 16 -2.64 18.99 50.84
CA VAL A 16 -2.13 19.40 49.54
C VAL A 16 -0.61 19.18 49.56
N ALA A 17 -0.07 18.55 48.52
CA ALA A 17 1.34 18.67 48.16
C ALA A 17 1.43 19.05 46.67
N LEU A 18 1.52 20.36 46.44
CA LEU A 18 2.20 20.94 45.30
C LEU A 18 3.67 20.47 45.32
N LEU A 19 4.23 20.15 44.16
CA LEU A 19 5.52 20.68 43.76
C LEU A 19 5.67 20.63 42.24
N ALA A 20 5.75 21.84 41.69
CA ALA A 20 6.05 22.17 40.32
C ALA A 20 7.52 21.89 40.00
N VAL A 21 7.81 21.43 38.77
CA VAL A 21 8.99 21.87 37.99
C VAL A 21 8.68 21.67 36.50
N GLY A 22 8.86 22.74 35.70
CA GLY A 22 9.45 22.58 34.36
C GLY A 22 8.54 22.79 33.16
N THR A 23 8.01 24.00 32.97
CA THR A 23 7.74 24.51 31.62
C THR A 23 9.07 24.67 30.88
N ILE A 24 9.34 23.81 29.90
CA ILE A 24 10.40 24.05 28.90
C ILE A 24 9.73 24.59 27.63
N SER A 25 10.05 25.85 27.34
CA SER A 25 9.79 26.54 26.09
C SER A 25 10.11 25.69 24.86
N ILE A 26 9.11 25.50 24.00
CA ILE A 26 9.33 25.14 22.60
C ILE A 26 9.63 26.43 21.85
N ALA A 27 10.90 26.78 21.75
CA ALA A 27 11.40 27.78 20.83
C ALA A 27 12.78 27.35 20.34
N THR A 28 13.05 27.59 19.06
CA THR A 28 14.31 27.39 18.33
C THR A 28 14.71 25.96 17.95
N THR A 29 14.28 25.53 16.75
CA THR A 29 15.08 24.72 15.81
C THR A 29 14.46 24.84 14.40
N SER A 30 14.48 26.06 13.85
CA SER A 30 14.18 26.34 12.43
C SER A 30 15.41 26.90 11.69
N ARG A 31 16.62 26.49 12.07
CA ARG A 31 17.88 26.94 11.45
C ARG A 31 18.95 25.85 11.40
N ALA A 32 18.58 24.64 10.97
CA ALA A 32 19.52 23.52 10.81
C ALA A 32 19.31 22.72 9.50
N LEU A 33 18.64 23.31 8.50
CA LEU A 33 18.38 22.66 7.21
C LEU A 33 18.93 23.43 5.99
N GLU A 34 19.72 24.49 6.20
CA GLU A 34 20.36 25.27 5.12
C GLU A 34 21.89 25.20 5.12
N ALA A 35 22.52 24.32 5.92
CA ALA A 35 23.98 24.28 6.07
C ALA A 35 24.64 22.92 5.78
N THR A 36 24.04 22.07 4.94
CA THR A 36 24.65 20.80 4.50
C THR A 36 24.66 20.60 2.98
N VAL A 37 24.43 21.65 2.19
CA VAL A 37 24.59 21.63 0.72
C VAL A 37 25.89 22.32 0.25
N ALA A 38 26.70 22.84 1.16
CA ALA A 38 27.92 23.58 0.80
C ALA A 38 29.11 23.21 1.69
N THR A 39 29.59 21.96 1.60
CA THR A 39 30.97 21.54 1.89
C THR A 39 31.10 20.03 1.69
N ASP A 40 31.25 19.58 0.45
CA ASP A 40 32.05 18.38 0.13
C ASP A 40 32.58 18.43 -1.32
N ALA A 41 32.90 19.65 -1.78
CA ALA A 41 33.66 19.89 -2.98
C ALA A 41 35.09 20.28 -2.59
N ALA A 42 35.88 19.30 -2.15
CA ALA A 42 37.34 19.24 -2.24
C ALA A 42 37.87 18.15 -1.30
N THR A 43 38.26 16.99 -1.86
CA THR A 43 39.52 16.26 -1.59
C THR A 43 39.38 14.81 -2.04
N SER A 44 39.76 14.51 -3.29
CA SER A 44 40.56 13.33 -3.61
C SER A 44 40.95 13.36 -5.07
N ALA A 45 42.14 13.90 -5.28
CA ALA A 45 42.91 13.69 -6.49
C ALA A 45 43.58 12.30 -6.43
N ALA A 46 43.73 11.71 -7.62
CA ALA A 46 44.71 10.69 -8.00
C ALA A 46 44.56 9.27 -7.43
N THR A 47 43.94 8.39 -8.22
CA THR A 47 44.59 7.11 -8.59
C THR A 47 44.12 6.73 -10.00
N GLU A 48 45.01 6.94 -10.98
CA GLU A 48 44.89 6.33 -12.31
C GLU A 48 45.01 4.80 -12.18
N VAL A 49 43.97 4.08 -12.61
CA VAL A 49 44.09 2.67 -12.98
C VAL A 49 43.58 2.53 -14.40
N THR A 50 44.54 2.47 -15.32
CA THR A 50 44.38 2.17 -16.73
C THR A 50 43.72 0.80 -16.89
N THR A 51 42.51 0.77 -17.45
CA THR A 51 41.86 -0.46 -17.91
C THR A 51 42.04 -0.61 -19.43
N PRO A 52 42.35 -1.82 -19.94
CA PRO A 52 42.59 -2.06 -21.36
C PRO A 52 41.29 -1.93 -22.18
N PRO A 53 41.39 -1.59 -23.49
CA PRO A 53 40.23 -1.35 -24.34
C PRO A 53 39.44 -2.64 -24.60
N LEU A 54 38.11 -2.55 -24.50
CA LEU A 54 37.18 -3.61 -24.87
C LEU A 54 37.28 -3.92 -26.38
N PRO A 55 37.21 -5.20 -26.79
CA PRO A 55 37.12 -5.57 -28.20
C PRO A 55 35.79 -5.11 -28.84
N PRO A 56 35.76 -4.84 -30.15
CA PRO A 56 34.56 -4.39 -30.84
C PRO A 56 33.48 -5.49 -30.87
N LEU A 57 32.24 -5.09 -30.54
CA LEU A 57 31.05 -5.93 -30.64
C LEU A 57 30.80 -6.32 -32.12
N PRO A 58 30.43 -7.58 -32.41
CA PRO A 58 30.03 -8.00 -33.75
C PRO A 58 28.70 -7.36 -34.18
N PRO A 59 28.48 -7.15 -35.49
CA PRO A 59 27.27 -6.53 -36.01
C PRO A 59 26.02 -7.41 -35.78
N ALA A 60 24.92 -6.76 -35.41
CA ALA A 60 23.62 -7.39 -35.18
C ALA A 60 23.06 -8.03 -36.46
N GLU A 61 22.62 -9.29 -36.35
CA GLU A 61 21.79 -9.96 -37.37
C GLU A 61 20.37 -9.36 -37.40
N PRO A 62 19.75 -9.22 -38.58
CA PRO A 62 18.39 -8.70 -38.72
C PRO A 62 17.34 -9.75 -38.33
N ALA A 63 16.29 -9.29 -37.66
CA ALA A 63 15.15 -10.10 -37.24
C ALA A 63 14.38 -10.73 -38.42
N PRO A 64 13.83 -11.95 -38.27
CA PRO A 64 13.04 -12.60 -39.30
C PRO A 64 11.62 -11.99 -39.41
N VAL A 65 11.17 -11.90 -40.66
CA VAL A 65 9.88 -11.37 -41.12
C VAL A 65 8.71 -12.27 -40.66
N ALA A 66 7.64 -11.65 -40.15
CA ALA A 66 6.39 -12.33 -39.81
C ALA A 66 5.58 -12.73 -41.05
N PRO A 67 4.98 -13.93 -41.10
CA PRO A 67 4.09 -14.32 -42.18
C PRO A 67 2.65 -13.81 -41.97
N THR A 68 2.08 -13.26 -43.03
CA THR A 68 0.66 -12.91 -43.18
C THR A 68 -0.17 -14.17 -43.51
N PRO A 69 -1.37 -14.33 -42.93
CA PRO A 69 -2.47 -15.09 -43.57
C PRO A 69 -3.72 -14.19 -43.71
N ALA A 70 -4.18 -13.89 -44.93
CA ALA A 70 -4.99 -14.69 -45.86
C ALA A 70 -6.50 -14.59 -45.57
N ALA A 71 -7.21 -14.00 -46.54
CA ALA A 71 -8.61 -13.66 -46.56
C ALA A 71 -9.55 -14.88 -46.54
N MET A 72 -10.69 -14.75 -45.86
CA MET A 72 -11.79 -15.70 -45.93
C MET A 72 -12.79 -15.35 -47.06
N PRO A 73 -13.43 -16.34 -47.69
CA PRO A 73 -14.30 -16.15 -48.84
C PRO A 73 -15.74 -15.75 -48.45
N VAL A 74 -16.29 -14.87 -49.28
CA VAL A 74 -17.70 -14.47 -49.32
C VAL A 74 -18.53 -15.59 -49.96
N VAL A 75 -19.59 -16.04 -49.27
CA VAL A 75 -20.63 -16.91 -49.84
C VAL A 75 -21.90 -16.08 -50.02
N VAL A 76 -22.28 -15.93 -51.29
CA VAL A 76 -23.53 -15.38 -51.81
C VAL A 76 -24.59 -16.49 -51.83
N PRO A 77 -25.88 -16.17 -51.61
CA PRO A 77 -26.89 -16.73 -52.50
C PRO A 77 -27.89 -15.68 -53.04
N GLU A 78 -27.85 -15.60 -54.37
CA GLU A 78 -28.93 -15.46 -55.37
C GLU A 78 -30.34 -14.98 -54.96
N GLN A 79 -30.75 -13.89 -55.62
CA GLN A 79 -32.12 -13.37 -55.80
C GLN A 79 -32.89 -14.23 -56.82
N THR A 80 -34.22 -14.35 -56.82
CA THR A 80 -35.23 -13.40 -57.41
C THR A 80 -36.60 -14.13 -57.48
N PRO A 81 -37.74 -13.51 -57.88
CA PRO A 81 -38.18 -12.10 -57.82
C PRO A 81 -39.66 -11.92 -57.35
N SER A 82 -40.09 -10.64 -57.34
CA SER A 82 -41.43 -10.16 -57.73
C SER A 82 -42.40 -9.71 -56.63
N ALA A 83 -42.40 -8.42 -56.34
CA ALA A 83 -43.47 -7.48 -56.74
C ALA A 83 -43.33 -6.15 -55.95
N ALA A 84 -43.08 -5.05 -56.68
CA ALA A 84 -43.32 -3.69 -56.21
C ALA A 84 -44.82 -3.34 -56.38
N PRO A 85 -45.37 -2.19 -55.94
CA PRO A 85 -44.71 -1.02 -55.33
C PRO A 85 -45.47 -0.38 -54.14
N ALA A 86 -44.77 0.39 -53.30
CA ALA A 86 -45.31 1.65 -52.75
C ALA A 86 -44.18 2.46 -52.11
N THR A 87 -43.92 3.60 -52.73
CA THR A 87 -43.14 4.74 -52.30
C THR A 87 -43.57 5.24 -50.92
N THR A 88 -42.65 5.30 -49.96
CA THR A 88 -42.72 6.30 -48.87
C THR A 88 -41.30 6.69 -48.48
N THR A 89 -40.90 7.86 -48.95
CA THR A 89 -39.78 8.64 -48.44
C THR A 89 -39.93 8.77 -46.91
N PRO A 90 -38.96 8.38 -46.07
CA PRO A 90 -38.96 8.83 -44.70
C PRO A 90 -38.56 10.30 -44.70
N GLU A 91 -39.56 11.12 -44.46
CA GLU A 91 -39.47 12.51 -44.03
C GLU A 91 -38.44 12.58 -42.89
N ILE A 92 -37.31 13.26 -43.15
CA ILE A 92 -36.37 13.65 -42.10
C ILE A 92 -37.10 14.70 -41.27
N MET A 93 -37.79 14.25 -40.23
CA MET A 93 -38.27 15.14 -39.18
C MET A 93 -37.04 15.67 -38.43
N PRO A 94 -36.98 16.99 -38.12
CA PRO A 94 -36.00 17.51 -37.21
C PRO A 94 -36.20 16.80 -35.86
N ILE A 95 -35.15 16.19 -35.34
CA ILE A 95 -35.13 15.72 -33.96
C ILE A 95 -35.18 17.00 -33.11
N ASP A 96 -36.36 17.31 -32.58
CA ASP A 96 -36.51 18.24 -31.48
C ASP A 96 -35.64 17.73 -30.32
N ASP A 97 -34.50 18.38 -30.12
CA ASP A 97 -33.55 18.19 -29.02
C ASP A 97 -34.11 18.71 -27.67
N ASP A 98 -35.43 18.80 -27.54
CA ASP A 98 -36.16 19.24 -26.34
C ASP A 98 -36.77 18.05 -25.57
N ARG A 99 -36.12 16.88 -25.62
CA ARG A 99 -36.45 15.80 -24.67
C ARG A 99 -35.85 16.16 -23.32
N PRO A 100 -36.64 16.37 -22.25
CA PRO A 100 -36.10 16.59 -20.93
C PRO A 100 -35.21 15.41 -20.58
N GLU A 101 -33.92 15.67 -20.32
CA GLU A 101 -33.03 14.63 -19.84
C GLU A 101 -33.70 13.92 -18.66
N PRO A 102 -33.71 12.57 -18.65
CA PRO A 102 -34.30 11.83 -17.56
C PRO A 102 -33.67 12.31 -16.24
N PRO A 103 -34.48 12.56 -15.20
CA PRO A 103 -33.97 13.07 -13.93
C PRO A 103 -32.88 12.13 -13.40
N PRO A 104 -31.85 12.66 -12.72
CA PRO A 104 -30.77 11.84 -12.20
C PRO A 104 -31.30 10.72 -11.32
N ASN A 105 -30.66 9.55 -11.40
CA ASN A 105 -30.99 8.44 -10.53
C ASN A 105 -30.83 8.91 -9.07
N PRO A 106 -31.84 8.74 -8.19
CA PRO A 106 -31.73 9.10 -6.78
C PRO A 106 -30.52 8.48 -6.07
N GLN A 107 -30.01 7.36 -6.58
CA GLN A 107 -28.79 6.72 -6.09
C GLN A 107 -27.52 7.53 -6.40
N GLU A 108 -27.39 8.09 -7.61
CA GLU A 108 -26.24 8.94 -7.98
C GLU A 108 -26.13 10.16 -7.07
N CYS A 109 -27.27 10.79 -6.76
CA CYS A 109 -27.34 11.90 -5.81
C CYS A 109 -26.84 11.50 -4.41
N ARG A 110 -27.14 10.29 -3.95
CA ARG A 110 -26.65 9.77 -2.67
C ARG A 110 -25.16 9.49 -2.71
N ASP A 111 -24.67 8.95 -3.82
CA ASP A 111 -23.27 8.60 -4.02
C ASP A 111 -22.40 9.85 -4.08
N VAL A 112 -22.81 10.89 -4.82
CA VAL A 112 -22.10 12.19 -4.84
C VAL A 112 -22.07 12.83 -3.46
N ARG A 113 -23.19 12.85 -2.73
CA ARG A 113 -23.20 13.36 -1.34
C ARG A 113 -22.35 12.53 -0.38
N ARG A 114 -22.15 11.24 -0.65
CA ARG A 114 -21.19 10.42 0.09
C ARG A 114 -19.76 10.82 -0.26
N GLN A 115 -19.44 10.93 -1.56
CA GLN A 115 -18.11 11.35 -2.03
C GLN A 115 -17.71 12.72 -1.47
N ILE A 116 -18.62 13.71 -1.51
CA ILE A 116 -18.39 15.04 -0.93
C ILE A 116 -18.05 14.94 0.57
N ARG A 117 -18.78 14.11 1.33
CA ARG A 117 -18.49 13.91 2.76
C ARG A 117 -17.13 13.25 3.00
N ASP A 118 -16.74 12.31 2.15
CA ASP A 118 -15.43 11.67 2.23
C ASP A 118 -14.30 12.66 1.88
N GLN A 119 -14.49 13.50 0.86
CA GLN A 119 -13.57 14.60 0.53
C GLN A 119 -13.44 15.61 1.67
N PHE A 120 -14.55 15.97 2.36
CA PHE A 120 -14.47 16.83 3.55
C PHE A 120 -13.65 16.21 4.68
N ARG A 121 -13.74 14.89 4.89
CA ARG A 121 -12.92 14.19 5.89
C ARG A 121 -11.44 14.29 5.55
N GLU A 122 -11.08 14.06 4.29
CA GLU A 122 -9.70 14.18 3.82
C GLU A 122 -9.19 15.62 3.93
N LEU A 123 -9.96 16.64 3.50
CA LEU A 123 -9.58 18.04 3.66
C LEU A 123 -9.36 18.42 5.14
N ASN A 124 -10.17 17.90 6.06
CA ASN A 124 -9.97 18.13 7.50
C ASN A 124 -8.70 17.44 8.03
N ARG A 125 -8.34 16.28 7.49
CA ARG A 125 -7.06 15.62 7.79
C ARG A 125 -5.89 16.43 7.26
N PHE A 126 -5.94 16.87 5.99
CA PHE A 126 -4.90 17.68 5.36
C PHE A 126 -4.71 19.04 6.03
N GLU A 127 -5.77 19.72 6.45
CA GLU A 127 -5.65 20.99 7.18
C GLU A 127 -4.73 20.87 8.40
N LYS A 128 -4.90 19.81 9.20
CA LYS A 128 -4.06 19.56 10.38
C LYS A 128 -2.60 19.32 10.01
N MET A 129 -2.34 18.66 8.88
CA MET A 129 -0.99 18.36 8.41
C MET A 129 -0.32 19.60 7.82
N LEU A 130 -1.00 20.34 6.95
CA LEU A 130 -0.50 21.57 6.35
C LEU A 130 -0.22 22.66 7.41
N ARG A 131 -1.05 22.79 8.45
CA ARG A 131 -0.77 23.69 9.60
C ARG A 131 0.50 23.32 10.34
N LYS A 132 0.78 22.03 10.53
CA LYS A 132 2.03 21.56 11.16
C LYS A 132 3.25 21.83 10.28
N LEU A 133 3.08 21.69 8.96
CA LEU A 133 4.13 21.93 7.97
C LEU A 133 4.30 23.42 7.61
N LYS A 134 3.42 24.30 8.09
CA LYS A 134 3.41 25.75 7.83
C LYS A 134 3.33 26.09 6.33
N LEU A 135 2.50 25.33 5.61
CA LEU A 135 2.25 25.53 4.18
C LEU A 135 1.02 26.43 3.98
N ASP A 136 1.18 27.73 4.24
CA ASP A 136 0.06 28.69 4.28
C ASP A 136 -0.63 28.87 2.93
N ALA A 137 0.11 28.82 1.82
CA ALA A 137 -0.46 28.90 0.47
C ALA A 137 -1.34 27.68 0.15
N ASP A 138 -0.92 26.47 0.55
CA ASP A 138 -1.71 25.26 0.36
C ASP A 138 -2.93 25.22 1.31
N LEU A 139 -2.84 25.83 2.50
CA LEU A 139 -3.99 26.02 3.38
C LEU A 139 -5.07 26.90 2.76
N GLN A 140 -4.70 27.96 2.04
CA GLN A 140 -5.66 28.80 1.32
C GLN A 140 -6.38 28.01 0.22
N LYS A 141 -5.63 27.30 -0.62
CA LYS A 141 -6.21 26.38 -1.63
C LYS A 141 -7.15 25.36 -1.02
N LEU A 142 -6.79 24.80 0.13
CA LEU A 142 -7.63 23.85 0.85
C LEU A 142 -8.98 24.47 1.27
N PHE A 143 -8.97 25.73 1.73
CA PHE A 143 -10.21 26.44 2.08
C PHE A 143 -11.07 26.78 0.86
N GLU A 144 -10.45 27.09 -0.29
CA GLU A 144 -11.16 27.30 -1.56
C GLU A 144 -11.91 26.03 -1.99
N ILE A 145 -11.21 24.88 -2.04
CA ILE A 145 -11.80 23.57 -2.38
C ILE A 145 -12.92 23.23 -1.39
N ARG A 146 -12.69 23.45 -0.09
CA ARG A 146 -13.71 23.25 0.95
C ARG A 146 -14.96 24.13 0.70
N GLY A 147 -14.77 25.37 0.27
CA GLY A 147 -15.84 26.28 -0.11
C GLY A 147 -16.66 25.73 -1.28
N LYS A 148 -15.98 25.28 -2.34
CA LYS A 148 -16.62 24.68 -3.53
C LYS A 148 -17.43 23.43 -3.18
N LEU A 149 -16.85 22.49 -2.43
CA LEU A 149 -17.54 21.28 -1.96
C LEU A 149 -18.78 21.59 -1.11
N LYS A 150 -18.72 22.66 -0.30
CA LYS A 150 -19.87 23.10 0.48
C LYS A 150 -20.97 23.65 -0.44
N GLY A 151 -20.59 24.38 -1.48
CA GLY A 151 -21.49 24.81 -2.55
C GLY A 151 -22.20 23.63 -3.21
N PHE A 152 -21.46 22.59 -3.60
CA PHE A 152 -22.03 21.39 -4.20
C PHE A 152 -22.96 20.61 -3.27
N ASP A 153 -22.59 20.40 -1.99
CA ASP A 153 -23.48 19.69 -1.05
C ASP A 153 -24.81 20.44 -0.85
N ILE A 154 -24.76 21.78 -0.75
CA ILE A 154 -25.96 22.61 -0.67
C ILE A 154 -26.79 22.52 -1.96
N ALA A 155 -26.15 22.64 -3.12
CA ALA A 155 -26.83 22.57 -4.42
C ALA A 155 -27.53 21.21 -4.63
N VAL A 156 -26.82 20.10 -4.38
CA VAL A 156 -27.39 18.76 -4.52
C VAL A 156 -28.49 18.51 -3.48
N ALA A 157 -28.37 19.05 -2.26
CA ALA A 157 -29.40 18.94 -1.23
C ALA A 157 -30.69 19.75 -1.56
N GLN A 158 -30.56 20.90 -2.21
CA GLN A 158 -31.69 21.74 -2.62
C GLN A 158 -32.39 21.23 -3.89
N GLY A 159 -31.73 20.36 -4.66
CA GLY A 159 -32.28 19.70 -5.83
C GLY A 159 -31.18 18.97 -6.59
N CYS A 160 -31.38 17.69 -6.86
CA CYS A 160 -30.41 16.91 -7.65
C CYS A 160 -30.77 17.00 -9.13
N THR A 161 -29.99 17.76 -9.89
CA THR A 161 -30.13 17.89 -11.36
C THR A 161 -28.88 17.33 -12.04
N ARG A 162 -28.98 16.95 -13.31
CA ARG A 162 -27.85 16.40 -14.08
C ARG A 162 -26.70 17.40 -14.14
N GLU A 163 -27.02 18.66 -14.42
CA GLU A 163 -26.09 19.80 -14.43
C GLU A 163 -25.28 19.90 -13.13
N ARG A 164 -25.95 19.84 -11.96
CA ARG A 164 -25.25 19.93 -10.65
C ARG A 164 -24.32 18.76 -10.37
N LEU A 165 -24.67 17.57 -10.86
CA LEU A 165 -23.79 16.41 -10.75
C LEU A 165 -22.60 16.56 -11.70
N GLN A 166 -22.83 17.05 -12.92
CA GLN A 166 -21.78 17.31 -13.89
C GLN A 166 -20.79 18.36 -13.37
N ASP A 167 -21.26 19.48 -12.83
CA ASP A 167 -20.42 20.51 -12.22
C ASP A 167 -19.50 19.95 -11.12
N PHE A 168 -20.02 19.01 -10.31
CA PHE A 168 -19.23 18.34 -9.28
C PHE A 168 -18.14 17.44 -9.87
N TYR A 169 -18.45 16.68 -10.93
CA TYR A 169 -17.48 15.80 -11.57
C TYR A 169 -16.41 16.60 -12.33
N ASP A 170 -16.81 17.68 -13.01
CA ASP A 170 -15.92 18.55 -13.79
C ASP A 170 -14.93 19.32 -12.90
N GLU A 171 -15.30 19.62 -11.66
CA GLU A 171 -14.39 20.25 -10.71
C GLU A 171 -13.19 19.36 -10.34
N GLN A 172 -13.30 18.03 -10.53
CA GLN A 172 -12.23 17.07 -10.25
C GLN A 172 -11.58 17.27 -8.87
N ALA A 173 -12.39 17.59 -7.85
CA ALA A 173 -11.89 17.98 -6.53
C ALA A 173 -10.98 16.93 -5.87
N TRP A 174 -11.11 15.65 -6.26
CA TRP A 174 -10.21 14.58 -5.83
C TRP A 174 -8.76 14.75 -6.32
N GLU A 175 -8.56 15.22 -7.55
CA GLU A 175 -7.23 15.47 -8.10
C GLU A 175 -6.54 16.60 -7.33
N GLN A 176 -7.28 17.67 -7.05
CA GLN A 176 -6.80 18.78 -6.23
C GLN A 176 -6.50 18.34 -4.78
N ILE A 177 -7.29 17.43 -4.22
CA ILE A 177 -7.01 16.83 -2.90
C ILE A 177 -5.74 15.96 -2.94
N ASN A 178 -5.50 15.24 -4.04
CA ASN A 178 -4.30 14.41 -4.20
C ASN A 178 -3.01 15.24 -4.21
N GLU A 179 -3.03 16.49 -4.68
CA GLU A 179 -1.88 17.41 -4.54
C GLU A 179 -1.46 17.60 -3.07
N PHE A 180 -2.41 17.69 -2.14
CA PHE A 180 -2.09 17.79 -0.72
C PHE A 180 -1.53 16.48 -0.17
N ARG A 181 -2.01 15.33 -0.65
CA ARG A 181 -1.43 14.02 -0.31
C ARG A 181 0.05 13.97 -0.66
N CYS A 182 0.39 14.46 -1.84
CA CYS A 182 1.75 14.54 -2.33
C CYS A 182 2.64 15.47 -1.50
N LYS A 183 2.15 16.65 -1.10
CA LYS A 183 2.95 17.60 -0.32
C LYS A 183 3.03 17.29 1.17
N ALA A 184 2.00 16.68 1.74
CA ALA A 184 1.86 16.54 3.19
C ALA A 184 2.01 15.11 3.70
N ASP A 185 1.50 14.11 2.96
CA ASP A 185 1.42 12.72 3.41
C ASP A 185 2.61 11.90 2.90
N LEU A 186 2.87 11.92 1.58
CA LEU A 186 3.97 11.18 0.95
C LEU A 186 5.35 11.45 1.60
N PRO A 187 5.76 12.70 1.91
CA PRO A 187 7.02 12.95 2.61
C PRO A 187 7.10 12.29 4.00
N GLN A 188 5.98 12.20 4.73
CA GLN A 188 5.95 11.49 6.00
C GLN A 188 6.09 9.97 5.79
N GLN A 189 5.44 9.44 4.76
CA GLN A 189 5.58 8.03 4.38
C GLN A 189 7.03 7.70 3.99
N PHE A 190 7.72 8.59 3.28
CA PHE A 190 9.15 8.41 2.95
C PHE A 190 10.01 8.27 4.19
N VAL A 191 9.81 9.13 5.20
CA VAL A 191 10.54 9.05 6.48
C VAL A 191 10.27 7.74 7.21
N GLN A 192 9.01 7.25 7.16
CA GLN A 192 8.65 5.97 7.75
C GLN A 192 9.32 4.80 7.02
N ILE A 193 9.19 4.73 5.70
CA ILE A 193 9.78 3.68 4.86
C ILE A 193 11.30 3.67 5.01
N GLU A 194 11.96 4.84 5.01
CA GLU A 194 13.41 4.92 5.20
C GLU A 194 13.84 4.35 6.57
N ARG A 195 13.06 4.63 7.62
CA ARG A 195 13.31 4.07 8.95
C ARG A 195 13.11 2.55 8.96
N GLU A 196 12.10 2.05 8.28
CA GLU A 196 11.80 0.62 8.20
C GLU A 196 12.84 -0.12 7.34
N LEU A 197 13.28 0.44 6.23
CA LEU A 197 14.40 -0.07 5.42
C LEU A 197 15.68 -0.20 6.25
N LYS A 198 16.06 0.84 7.00
CA LYS A 198 17.22 0.78 7.92
C LYS A 198 17.08 -0.30 8.99
N ARG A 199 15.85 -0.61 9.44
CA ARG A 199 15.60 -1.72 10.38
C ARG A 199 15.71 -3.07 9.69
N LEU A 200 15.16 -3.19 8.49
CA LEU A 200 15.21 -4.39 7.66
C LEU A 200 16.66 -4.77 7.34
N GLU A 201 17.48 -3.82 6.93
CA GLU A 201 18.92 -4.02 6.69
C GLU A 201 19.67 -4.55 7.93
N ARG A 202 19.26 -4.14 9.14
CA ARG A 202 19.83 -4.67 10.38
C ARG A 202 19.30 -6.07 10.71
N SER A 203 18.14 -6.45 10.21
CA SER A 203 17.56 -7.78 10.43
C SER A 203 18.05 -8.81 9.41
N THR A 204 18.66 -8.40 8.30
CA THR A 204 19.27 -9.28 7.29
C THR A 204 20.64 -9.85 7.67
N THR A 205 20.92 -10.07 8.96
CA THR A 205 22.17 -10.72 9.36
C THR A 205 22.14 -12.20 8.97
N VAL A 206 23.25 -12.72 8.47
CA VAL A 206 23.38 -14.10 7.96
C VAL A 206 22.76 -15.12 8.92
N LYS A 207 23.09 -15.04 10.22
CA LYS A 207 22.53 -15.94 11.25
C LYS A 207 21.00 -15.93 11.34
N LYS A 208 20.35 -14.78 11.13
CA LYS A 208 18.89 -14.68 11.18
C LYS A 208 18.26 -15.29 9.93
N LEU A 209 18.87 -15.05 8.78
CA LEU A 209 18.40 -15.53 7.49
C LEU A 209 18.59 -17.04 7.36
N ASP A 210 19.71 -17.59 7.81
CA ASP A 210 19.96 -19.04 7.83
C ASP A 210 18.92 -19.77 8.69
N ALA A 211 18.65 -19.25 9.90
CA ALA A 211 17.64 -19.81 10.79
C ALA A 211 16.21 -19.64 10.24
N ALA A 212 15.95 -18.60 9.46
CA ALA A 212 14.68 -18.38 8.76
C ALA A 212 14.60 -19.11 7.40
N ARG A 213 15.70 -19.73 6.92
CA ARG A 213 15.84 -20.35 5.59
C ARG A 213 15.53 -19.40 4.43
N LEU A 214 15.84 -18.12 4.60
CA LEU A 214 15.59 -17.08 3.59
C LEU A 214 16.83 -16.82 2.73
N ASP A 215 16.61 -16.57 1.44
CA ASP A 215 17.67 -16.19 0.50
C ASP A 215 18.19 -14.78 0.79
N ALA A 216 19.40 -14.71 1.32
CA ALA A 216 20.07 -13.45 1.64
C ALA A 216 20.41 -12.60 0.42
N THR A 217 20.65 -13.21 -0.74
CA THR A 217 20.95 -12.51 -1.99
C THR A 217 19.71 -11.82 -2.51
N ARG A 218 18.60 -12.57 -2.61
CA ARG A 218 17.32 -12.01 -3.08
C ARG A 218 16.79 -10.95 -2.14
N LEU A 219 16.89 -11.16 -0.83
CA LEU A 219 16.48 -10.17 0.16
C LEU A 219 17.26 -8.86 0.04
N LYS A 220 18.58 -8.92 -0.20
CA LYS A 220 19.40 -7.73 -0.46
C LYS A 220 19.00 -7.03 -1.76
N ALA A 221 18.68 -7.78 -2.81
CA ALA A 221 18.20 -7.21 -4.07
C ALA A 221 16.88 -6.45 -3.86
N ASN A 222 15.91 -7.04 -3.16
CA ASN A 222 14.64 -6.36 -2.83
C ASN A 222 14.85 -5.09 -2.00
N ILE A 223 15.79 -5.10 -1.04
CA ILE A 223 16.13 -3.90 -0.25
C ILE A 223 16.68 -2.79 -1.15
N GLU A 224 17.54 -3.14 -2.09
CA GLU A 224 18.14 -2.16 -2.99
C GLU A 224 17.11 -1.60 -3.98
N GLU A 225 16.22 -2.44 -4.51
CA GLU A 225 15.10 -2.00 -5.35
C GLU A 225 14.19 -1.00 -4.62
N MET A 226 13.84 -1.28 -3.36
CA MET A 226 13.05 -0.35 -2.54
C MET A 226 13.77 0.98 -2.27
N ARG A 227 15.10 0.96 -2.10
CA ARG A 227 15.88 2.19 -1.95
C ARG A 227 15.84 3.02 -3.22
N GLN A 228 16.01 2.37 -4.38
CA GLN A 228 15.95 3.04 -5.68
C GLN A 228 14.55 3.63 -5.92
N ALA A 229 13.49 2.86 -5.63
CA ALA A 229 12.11 3.33 -5.67
C ALA A 229 11.88 4.54 -4.75
N LEU A 230 12.40 4.52 -3.51
CA LEU A 230 12.28 5.65 -2.58
C LEU A 230 13.04 6.90 -3.07
N VAL A 231 14.20 6.71 -3.70
CA VAL A 231 14.97 7.82 -4.31
C VAL A 231 14.21 8.41 -5.50
N ALA A 232 13.67 7.57 -6.38
CA ALA A 232 12.85 8.02 -7.51
C ALA A 232 11.59 8.77 -7.02
N ALA A 233 10.92 8.25 -6.00
CA ALA A 233 9.74 8.90 -5.41
C ALA A 233 10.05 10.28 -4.82
N LYS A 234 11.16 10.40 -4.08
CA LYS A 234 11.65 11.70 -3.56
C LYS A 234 11.97 12.67 -4.70
N SER A 235 12.56 12.19 -5.79
CA SER A 235 12.87 13.00 -6.97
C SER A 235 11.60 13.49 -7.68
N GLY A 236 10.58 12.63 -7.81
CA GLY A 236 9.28 13.01 -8.40
C GLY A 236 8.63 14.16 -7.65
N ILE A 237 8.60 14.10 -6.31
CA ILE A 237 8.08 15.20 -5.48
C ILE A 237 8.90 16.47 -5.65
N ALA A 238 10.23 16.37 -5.67
CA ALA A 238 11.11 17.53 -5.87
C ALA A 238 10.90 18.20 -7.25
N ALA A 239 10.53 17.41 -8.26
CA ALA A 239 10.17 17.88 -9.60
C ALA A 239 8.72 18.40 -9.70
N GLY A 240 7.92 18.27 -8.63
CA GLY A 240 6.50 18.63 -8.63
C GLY A 240 5.57 17.62 -9.30
N SER A 241 6.08 16.42 -9.63
CA SER A 241 5.32 15.35 -10.25
C SER A 241 4.88 14.32 -9.21
N CYS A 242 3.61 14.37 -8.85
CA CYS A 242 3.03 13.49 -7.84
C CYS A 242 2.72 12.09 -8.40
N ASP A 243 2.42 11.99 -9.69
CA ASP A 243 2.16 10.72 -10.36
C ASP A 243 3.44 9.90 -10.42
N ASP A 244 4.54 10.49 -10.90
CA ASP A 244 5.85 9.82 -10.90
C ASP A 244 6.27 9.37 -9.48
N ALA A 245 5.95 10.18 -8.46
CA ALA A 245 6.24 9.84 -7.08
C ALA A 245 5.39 8.65 -6.58
N ASN A 246 4.12 8.58 -6.95
CA ASN A 246 3.23 7.47 -6.60
C ASN A 246 3.62 6.18 -7.36
N ASP A 247 3.94 6.30 -8.65
CA ASP A 247 4.36 5.16 -9.49
C ASP A 247 5.65 4.53 -8.95
N ALA A 248 6.63 5.36 -8.59
CA ALA A 248 7.84 4.87 -7.93
C ALA A 248 7.53 4.15 -6.61
N MET A 249 6.60 4.70 -5.81
CA MET A 249 6.19 4.11 -4.53
C MET A 249 5.39 2.81 -4.67
N GLN A 250 4.73 2.58 -5.81
CA GLN A 250 3.98 1.35 -6.08
C GLN A 250 4.87 0.11 -5.95
N THR A 251 6.14 0.20 -6.40
CA THR A 251 7.16 -0.84 -6.24
C THR A 251 7.34 -1.26 -4.77
N ILE A 252 7.17 -0.32 -3.82
CA ILE A 252 7.28 -0.59 -2.38
C ILE A 252 5.98 -1.18 -1.83
N TYR A 253 4.83 -0.77 -2.35
CA TYR A 253 3.52 -1.24 -1.88
C TYR A 253 3.09 -2.60 -2.45
N GLU A 254 3.66 -3.04 -3.57
CA GLU A 254 3.34 -4.32 -4.21
C GLU A 254 4.18 -5.46 -3.66
N GLY A 255 3.79 -5.96 -2.48
CA GLY A 255 4.30 -7.23 -1.92
C GLY A 255 5.69 -7.17 -1.30
N LYS A 256 6.38 -6.02 -1.37
CA LYS A 256 7.73 -5.82 -0.84
C LYS A 256 7.79 -4.80 0.29
N HIS A 257 6.68 -4.45 0.94
CA HIS A 257 6.71 -3.38 1.94
C HIS A 257 7.70 -3.73 3.09
N PRO A 258 8.62 -2.83 3.50
CA PRO A 258 9.67 -3.17 4.46
C PRO A 258 9.15 -3.71 5.80
N GLY A 259 8.00 -3.21 6.25
CA GLY A 259 7.30 -3.71 7.43
C GLY A 259 6.82 -5.17 7.31
N GLU A 260 6.30 -5.57 6.13
CA GLU A 260 5.87 -6.94 5.86
C GLU A 260 7.08 -7.87 5.86
N MET A 261 8.14 -7.49 5.14
CA MET A 261 9.39 -8.25 5.05
C MET A 261 10.01 -8.49 6.43
N ASN A 262 10.15 -7.43 7.23
CA ASN A 262 10.74 -7.53 8.56
C ASN A 262 9.85 -8.37 9.51
N GLY A 263 8.53 -8.31 9.36
CA GLY A 263 7.59 -9.15 10.12
C GLY A 263 7.81 -10.65 9.84
N VAL A 264 7.88 -11.02 8.57
CA VAL A 264 8.15 -12.41 8.13
C VAL A 264 9.51 -12.89 8.62
N ILE A 265 10.58 -12.11 8.39
CA ILE A 265 11.95 -12.46 8.81
C ILE A 265 12.01 -12.71 10.32
N GLN A 266 11.42 -11.83 11.13
CA GLN A 266 11.49 -11.96 12.59
C GLN A 266 10.76 -13.21 13.09
N ARG A 267 9.58 -13.49 12.54
CA ARG A 267 8.76 -14.63 12.97
C ARG A 267 9.35 -15.95 12.50
N LEU A 268 9.82 -16.05 11.25
CA LEU A 268 10.52 -17.24 10.77
C LEU A 268 11.81 -17.48 11.55
N TYR A 269 12.56 -16.42 11.86
CA TYR A 269 13.74 -16.52 12.71
C TYR A 269 13.40 -17.04 14.12
N GLU A 270 12.31 -16.55 14.74
CA GLU A 270 11.86 -17.03 16.04
C GLU A 270 11.51 -18.51 16.02
N LEU A 271 10.69 -18.92 15.05
CA LEU A 271 10.28 -20.32 14.87
C LEU A 271 11.48 -21.21 14.58
N GLY A 272 12.37 -20.81 13.67
CA GLY A 272 13.60 -21.54 13.36
C GLY A 272 14.52 -21.72 14.57
N ARG A 273 14.68 -20.66 15.39
CA ARG A 273 15.46 -20.75 16.63
C ARG A 273 14.84 -21.71 17.65
N GLN A 274 13.52 -21.74 17.75
CA GLN A 274 12.80 -22.68 18.62
C GLN A 274 12.90 -24.10 18.09
N LEU A 275 12.82 -24.29 16.77
CA LEU A 275 12.89 -25.59 16.10
C LEU A 275 14.21 -26.31 16.36
N ILE A 276 15.33 -25.57 16.42
CA ILE A 276 16.66 -26.12 16.79
C ILE A 276 16.64 -26.80 18.18
N ARG A 277 15.75 -26.38 19.09
CA ARG A 277 15.64 -26.97 20.44
C ARG A 277 14.89 -28.30 20.46
N VAL A 278 14.14 -28.62 19.41
CA VAL A 278 13.47 -29.92 19.27
C VAL A 278 14.56 -30.97 19.04
N LYS A 279 14.62 -31.99 19.90
CA LYS A 279 15.69 -33.00 19.85
C LYS A 279 15.51 -33.98 18.70
N ASP A 280 14.26 -34.35 18.45
CA ASP A 280 13.87 -35.31 17.42
C ASP A 280 13.98 -34.69 16.02
N ALA A 281 14.71 -35.34 15.12
CA ALA A 281 14.93 -34.86 13.77
C ALA A 281 13.69 -34.98 12.89
N ALA A 282 12.90 -36.06 13.04
CA ALA A 282 11.69 -36.26 12.24
C ALA A 282 10.65 -35.20 12.56
N VAL A 283 10.47 -34.88 13.85
CA VAL A 283 9.60 -33.79 14.29
C VAL A 283 10.05 -32.45 13.69
N ARG A 284 11.37 -32.19 13.66
CA ARG A 284 11.88 -30.95 13.05
C ARG A 284 11.56 -30.84 11.56
N GLU A 285 11.62 -31.96 10.84
CA GLU A 285 11.30 -32.00 9.42
C GLU A 285 9.81 -31.76 9.17
N GLU A 286 8.91 -32.33 9.97
CA GLU A 286 7.46 -32.08 9.83
C GLU A 286 7.11 -30.59 10.05
N PHE A 287 7.64 -29.95 11.09
CA PHE A 287 7.44 -28.51 11.31
C PHE A 287 8.08 -27.65 10.20
N ALA A 288 9.21 -28.09 9.64
CA ALA A 288 9.83 -27.40 8.53
C ALA A 288 9.01 -27.52 7.25
N ALA A 289 8.38 -28.67 6.98
CA ALA A 289 7.49 -28.87 5.84
C ALA A 289 6.29 -27.92 5.91
N VAL A 290 5.66 -27.78 7.09
CA VAL A 290 4.58 -26.81 7.30
C VAL A 290 5.02 -25.38 7.00
N LEU A 291 6.26 -25.00 7.32
CA LEU A 291 6.77 -23.64 7.05
C LEU A 291 7.25 -23.43 5.61
N GLN A 292 7.46 -24.50 4.85
CA GLN A 292 8.06 -24.43 3.52
C GLN A 292 7.28 -23.54 2.55
N PRO A 293 5.94 -23.60 2.47
CA PRO A 293 5.18 -22.72 1.58
C PRO A 293 5.36 -21.22 1.90
N VAL A 294 5.48 -20.86 3.18
CA VAL A 294 5.76 -19.48 3.61
C VAL A 294 7.18 -19.05 3.22
N ILE A 295 8.15 -19.95 3.38
CA ILE A 295 9.55 -19.72 3.00
C ILE A 295 9.65 -19.55 1.49
N ASP A 296 8.95 -20.36 0.72
CA ASP A 296 8.94 -20.30 -0.75
C ASP A 296 8.34 -18.99 -1.24
N ALA A 297 7.16 -18.58 -0.74
CA ALA A 297 6.57 -17.28 -1.08
C ALA A 297 7.51 -16.09 -0.76
N ALA A 298 8.14 -16.10 0.43
CA ALA A 298 9.10 -15.08 0.81
C ALA A 298 10.36 -15.10 -0.09
N ASN A 299 10.84 -16.28 -0.44
CA ASN A 299 11.96 -16.48 -1.36
C ASN A 299 11.57 -16.21 -2.81
N GLU A 300 10.29 -16.14 -3.16
CA GLU A 300 9.74 -15.63 -4.43
C GLU A 300 9.56 -14.10 -4.40
N GLY A 301 9.76 -13.47 -3.25
CA GLY A 301 9.65 -12.03 -3.07
C GLY A 301 8.24 -11.55 -2.77
N ASP A 302 7.26 -12.44 -2.62
CA ASP A 302 5.92 -12.09 -2.17
C ASP A 302 5.83 -12.17 -0.63
N PHE A 303 6.33 -11.11 0.01
CA PHE A 303 6.30 -11.01 1.47
C PHE A 303 4.92 -10.71 2.02
N ARG A 304 3.99 -10.22 1.18
CA ARG A 304 2.59 -10.04 1.59
C ARG A 304 1.92 -11.39 1.76
N GLU A 305 2.00 -12.24 0.74
CA GLU A 305 1.45 -13.60 0.77
C GLU A 305 2.11 -14.40 1.91
N ALA A 306 3.45 -14.37 2.01
CA ALA A 306 4.16 -15.03 3.10
C ALA A 306 3.71 -14.52 4.49
N ASN A 307 3.49 -13.21 4.66
CA ASN A 307 3.03 -12.65 5.93
C ASN A 307 1.60 -13.06 6.26
N GLN A 308 0.69 -13.09 5.27
CA GLN A 308 -0.70 -13.54 5.47
C GLN A 308 -0.74 -15.01 5.87
N ALA A 309 -0.10 -15.88 5.09
CA ALA A 309 0.01 -17.31 5.37
C ALA A 309 0.61 -17.56 6.77
N LEU A 310 1.68 -16.82 7.12
CA LEU A 310 2.29 -16.94 8.44
C LEU A 310 1.36 -16.46 9.56
N ASN A 311 0.61 -15.35 9.38
CA ASN A 311 -0.33 -14.86 10.40
C ASN A 311 -1.38 -15.92 10.77
N ASP A 312 -1.86 -16.68 9.80
CA ASP A 312 -2.93 -17.67 10.00
C ASP A 312 -2.48 -18.85 10.86
N ILE A 313 -1.24 -19.29 10.71
CA ILE A 313 -0.74 -20.47 11.42
C ILE A 313 0.19 -20.17 12.61
N PHE A 314 0.72 -18.94 12.73
CA PHE A 314 1.83 -18.64 13.64
C PHE A 314 1.53 -19.02 15.10
N ASN A 315 0.38 -18.60 15.63
CA ASN A 315 0.06 -18.82 17.05
C ASN A 315 -0.11 -20.31 17.38
N ASP A 316 -0.75 -21.07 16.48
CA ASP A 316 -0.99 -22.49 16.68
C ASP A 316 0.30 -23.29 16.49
N LEU A 317 1.11 -22.94 15.48
CA LEU A 317 2.43 -23.54 15.27
C LEU A 317 3.36 -23.29 16.46
N GLN A 318 3.40 -22.06 16.99
CA GLN A 318 4.21 -21.70 18.16
C GLN A 318 3.76 -22.48 19.42
N ARG A 319 2.45 -22.63 19.63
CA ARG A 319 1.90 -23.42 20.75
C ARG A 319 2.27 -24.90 20.63
N LEU A 320 2.16 -25.49 19.45
CA LEU A 320 2.55 -26.88 19.19
C LEU A 320 4.05 -27.07 19.41
N LEU A 321 4.87 -26.16 18.88
CA LEU A 321 6.32 -26.21 19.03
C LEU A 321 6.74 -26.16 20.50
N MET A 322 6.13 -25.29 21.31
CA MET A 322 6.38 -25.22 22.75
C MET A 322 5.95 -26.48 23.50
N ARG A 323 4.86 -27.14 23.08
CA ARG A 323 4.45 -28.43 23.65
C ARG A 323 5.44 -29.55 23.31
N VAL A 324 5.90 -29.61 22.07
CA VAL A 324 6.92 -30.59 21.64
C VAL A 324 8.23 -30.38 22.38
N ILE A 325 8.67 -29.13 22.55
CA ILE A 325 9.89 -28.81 23.30
C ILE A 325 9.78 -29.21 24.78
N SER A 326 8.60 -29.01 25.39
CA SER A 326 8.38 -29.29 26.82
C SER A 326 8.03 -30.75 27.12
N SER A 327 7.45 -31.47 26.16
CA SER A 327 7.00 -32.86 26.33
C SER A 327 7.32 -33.69 25.10
N SER A 328 8.28 -34.60 25.25
CA SER A 328 8.70 -35.51 24.17
C SER A 328 7.69 -36.60 23.81
N ARG A 329 6.51 -36.66 24.47
CA ARG A 329 5.46 -37.68 24.24
C ARG A 329 4.18 -37.12 23.63
N TYR A 330 4.18 -35.85 23.23
CA TYR A 330 3.01 -35.22 22.64
C TYR A 330 2.79 -35.75 21.20
N GLN A 331 1.56 -36.12 20.84
CA GLN A 331 1.21 -36.47 19.46
C GLN A 331 0.82 -35.19 18.72
N TYR A 332 1.65 -34.75 17.79
CA TYR A 332 1.57 -33.45 17.12
C TYR A 332 1.15 -33.56 15.64
N THR A 333 1.36 -34.72 15.00
CA THR A 333 1.10 -35.01 13.58
C THR A 333 -0.29 -34.55 13.08
N PRO A 334 -1.42 -34.91 13.72
CA PRO A 334 -2.74 -34.49 13.22
C PRO A 334 -3.00 -32.98 13.32
N GLN A 335 -2.26 -32.26 14.19
CA GLN A 335 -2.37 -30.81 14.27
C GLN A 335 -1.48 -30.12 13.24
N LEU A 336 -0.34 -30.71 12.87
CA LEU A 336 0.50 -30.23 11.78
C LEU A 336 -0.19 -30.40 10.42
N GLU A 337 -0.78 -31.56 10.14
CA GLU A 337 -1.55 -31.81 8.92
C GLU A 337 -2.69 -30.80 8.75
N LYS A 338 -3.36 -30.42 9.85
CA LYS A 338 -4.39 -29.38 9.83
C LYS A 338 -3.83 -28.01 9.47
N LEU A 339 -2.67 -27.64 10.02
CA LEU A 339 -2.04 -26.35 9.72
C LEU A 339 -1.51 -26.30 8.29
N GLU A 340 -0.97 -27.41 7.78
CA GLU A 340 -0.58 -27.57 6.38
C GLU A 340 -1.79 -27.40 5.45
N GLY A 341 -2.92 -28.03 5.77
CA GLY A 341 -4.16 -27.86 5.00
C GLY A 341 -4.63 -26.40 4.92
N ILE A 342 -4.56 -25.66 6.03
CA ILE A 342 -4.91 -24.22 6.07
C ILE A 342 -3.98 -23.40 5.17
N LEU A 343 -2.68 -23.67 5.20
CA LEU A 343 -1.71 -22.99 4.35
C LEU A 343 -1.96 -23.24 2.87
N MET A 344 -2.15 -24.50 2.49
CA MET A 344 -2.38 -24.89 1.09
C MET A 344 -3.67 -24.28 0.58
N GLU A 345 -4.77 -24.31 1.35
CA GLU A 345 -6.04 -23.67 0.97
C GLU A 345 -5.89 -22.16 0.72
N LYS A 346 -5.07 -21.47 1.53
CA LYS A 346 -4.85 -20.03 1.39
C LYS A 346 -3.96 -19.66 0.22
N LEU A 347 -2.82 -20.32 0.09
CA LEU A 347 -1.86 -20.08 -0.98
C LEU A 347 -2.44 -20.48 -2.36
N GLU A 348 -3.26 -21.54 -2.42
CA GLU A 348 -3.95 -21.94 -3.65
C GLU A 348 -5.23 -21.13 -3.92
N GLY A 349 -5.94 -20.72 -2.87
CA GLY A 349 -7.14 -19.88 -2.97
C GLY A 349 -6.83 -18.50 -3.53
N ASP A 350 -5.73 -17.89 -3.11
CA ASP A 350 -5.32 -16.56 -3.56
C ASP A 350 -4.66 -16.61 -4.96
N ARG A 351 -3.93 -17.69 -5.30
CA ARG A 351 -3.43 -17.93 -6.67
C ARG A 351 -4.54 -18.11 -7.70
N ASN A 352 -5.68 -18.68 -7.31
CA ASN A 352 -6.85 -18.84 -8.20
C ASN A 352 -7.80 -17.62 -8.18
N ALA A 353 -7.64 -16.70 -7.22
CA ALA A 353 -8.43 -15.47 -7.10
C ALA A 353 -7.79 -14.25 -7.78
N ALA A 354 -6.51 -14.32 -8.18
CA ALA A 354 -5.90 -13.31 -9.04
C ALA A 354 -6.55 -13.35 -10.44
N PRO A 355 -7.23 -12.28 -10.90
CA PRO A 355 -7.70 -12.25 -12.27
C PRO A 355 -6.47 -12.27 -13.18
N SER A 356 -6.41 -13.30 -14.02
CA SER A 356 -5.55 -13.36 -15.21
C SER A 356 -5.65 -12.05 -15.98
N ALA A 357 -4.75 -11.11 -15.68
CA ALA A 357 -4.41 -10.00 -16.55
C ALA A 357 -3.61 -10.56 -17.72
N ALA A 358 -4.30 -11.31 -18.59
CA ALA A 358 -3.80 -11.59 -19.91
C ALA A 358 -3.71 -10.25 -20.64
N PRO A 359 -2.56 -9.90 -21.26
CA PRO A 359 -2.49 -8.73 -22.11
C PRO A 359 -3.45 -8.97 -23.28
N LYS A 360 -4.45 -8.11 -23.43
CA LYS A 360 -5.25 -8.07 -24.65
C LYS A 360 -4.29 -7.74 -25.79
N GLN A 361 -4.03 -8.72 -26.64
CA GLN A 361 -3.35 -8.55 -27.93
C GLN A 361 -4.27 -7.83 -28.91
#